data_AF-F3CCH7-F1
#
_entry.id   AF-F3CCH7-F1
#
_cell.length_a   1.000
_cell.length_b   1.000
_cell.length_c   1.000
_cell.angle_alpha   90.00
_cell.angle_beta   90.00
_cell.angle_gamma   90.00
#
_symmetry.space_group_name_H-M   'P 1'
#
loop_
_entity.id
_entity.type
_entity.pdbx_description
1 polymer ?
#
loop_
_entity_poly.entity_id
_entity_poly.type
_entity_poly.pdbx_seq_one_letter_code
_entity_poly.pdbx_strand_id
1 'polypeptide(L)' 'MPIDAAGSIKRLRAIGQQYAEQLDMAPELMLRKKTLEALLKSGYPDGPYQLPDSLRGWRRELMGQALLDSLATPGEQS' A
#
# COMPACT_ATOMS: atom_id res chain seq x y z
N MET A 1 5.74 -19.84 -0.27
CA MET A 1 5.94 -18.38 -0.17
C MET A 1 5.16 -17.90 1.04
N PRO A 2 5.71 -16.98 1.85
CA PRO A 2 5.07 -16.61 3.11
C PRO A 2 3.75 -15.90 2.79
N ILE A 3 2.68 -16.44 3.36
CA ILE A 3 1.28 -16.04 3.12
C ILE A 3 1.04 -14.56 3.49
N ASP A 4 1.92 -14.03 4.34
CA ASP A 4 1.87 -12.68 4.90
C ASP A 4 2.05 -11.56 3.85
N ALA A 5 2.95 -11.74 2.89
CA ALA A 5 3.17 -10.80 1.79
C ALA A 5 1.92 -10.62 0.92
N ALA A 6 1.22 -11.72 0.63
CA ALA A 6 0.02 -11.71 -0.20
C ALA A 6 -1.16 -11.01 0.51
N GLY A 7 -1.31 -11.21 1.83
CA GLY A 7 -2.30 -10.51 2.64
C GLY A 7 -2.08 -8.99 2.66
N SER A 8 -0.83 -8.58 2.81
CA SER A 8 -0.43 -7.16 2.77
C SER A 8 -0.73 -6.51 1.41
N ILE A 9 -0.39 -7.17 0.29
CA ILE A 9 -0.72 -6.67 -1.05
C ILE A 9 -2.24 -6.49 -1.24
N LYS A 10 -3.05 -7.42 -0.73
CA LYS A 10 -4.51 -7.36 -0.83
C LYS A 10 -5.08 -6.15 -0.07
N ARG A 11 -4.59 -5.90 1.15
CA ARG A 11 -4.97 -4.70 1.95
C ARG A 11 -4.60 -3.41 1.25
N LEU A 12 -3.36 -3.29 0.76
CA LEU A 12 -2.90 -2.10 0.05
C LEU A 12 -3.73 -1.83 -1.22
N ARG A 13 -4.09 -2.88 -1.97
CA ARG A 13 -4.98 -2.75 -3.13
C ARG A 13 -6.35 -2.19 -2.76
N ALA A 14 -6.94 -2.65 -1.66
CA ALA A 14 -8.23 -2.15 -1.19
C ALA A 14 -8.17 -0.65 -0.88
N ILE A 15 -7.08 -0.19 -0.23
CA ILE A 15 -6.85 1.23 0.05
C ILE A 15 -6.79 2.03 -1.26
N GLY A 16 -5.92 1.62 -2.20
CA GLY A 16 -5.80 2.29 -3.49
C GLY A 16 -7.11 2.33 -4.27
N GLN A 17 -7.94 1.29 -4.17
CA GLN A 17 -9.25 1.26 -4.80
C GLN A 17 -10.22 2.23 -4.14
N GLN A 18 -10.27 2.29 -2.81
CA GLN A 18 -11.18 3.16 -2.08
C GLN A 18 -10.90 4.64 -2.36
N TYR A 19 -9.63 5.04 -2.43
CA TYR A 19 -9.26 6.40 -2.82
C TYR A 19 -9.51 6.68 -4.30
N ALA A 20 -9.33 5.69 -5.17
CA ALA A 20 -9.58 5.83 -6.60
C ALA A 20 -11.07 6.08 -6.86
N GLU A 21 -11.96 5.37 -6.19
CA GLU A 21 -13.42 5.60 -6.27
C GLU A 21 -13.81 7.00 -5.74
N GLN A 22 -13.20 7.45 -4.64
CA GLN A 22 -13.45 8.81 -4.10
C GLN A 22 -13.00 9.92 -5.06
N LEU A 23 -11.99 9.65 -5.88
CA LEU A 23 -11.41 10.62 -6.82
C LEU A 23 -11.93 10.43 -8.25
N ASP A 24 -12.86 9.50 -8.48
CA ASP A 24 -13.32 9.11 -9.83
C ASP A 24 -12.13 8.76 -10.76
N MET A 25 -11.17 8.00 -10.24
CA MET A 25 -9.97 7.58 -10.95
C MET A 25 -9.85 6.07 -11.06
N ALA A 26 -9.04 5.61 -12.01
CA ALA A 26 -8.71 4.20 -12.11
C ALA A 26 -7.76 3.77 -10.97
N PRO A 27 -8.06 2.66 -10.27
CA PRO A 27 -7.24 2.17 -9.15
C PRO A 27 -5.81 1.82 -9.57
N GLU A 28 -5.59 1.45 -10.84
CA GLU A 28 -4.27 1.16 -11.39
C GLU A 28 -3.45 2.43 -11.65
N LEU A 29 -4.13 3.57 -11.90
CA LEU A 29 -3.49 4.88 -12.02
C LEU A 29 -3.07 5.40 -10.65
N MET A 30 -3.91 5.13 -9.64
CA MET A 30 -3.65 5.45 -8.25
C MET A 30 -2.54 4.57 -7.66
N LEU A 31 -2.69 3.25 -7.75
CA LEU A 31 -1.84 2.26 -7.12
C LEU A 31 -1.45 1.15 -8.11
N ARG A 32 -0.24 1.25 -8.66
CA ARG A 32 0.31 0.24 -9.57
C ARG A 32 0.84 -0.96 -8.83
N LYS A 33 0.82 -2.12 -9.50
CA LYS A 33 1.44 -3.35 -9.03
C LYS A 33 2.93 -3.15 -8.66
N LYS A 34 3.68 -2.41 -9.48
CA LYS A 34 5.08 -2.02 -9.19
C LYS A 34 5.23 -1.25 -7.87
N THR A 35 4.28 -0.36 -7.55
CA THR A 35 4.30 0.42 -6.31
C THR A 35 4.08 -0.47 -5.10
N LEU A 36 3.11 -1.39 -5.18
CA LEU A 36 2.83 -2.38 -4.14
C LEU A 36 4.05 -3.27 -3.86
N GLU A 37 4.69 -3.77 -4.92
CA GLU A 37 5.89 -4.60 -4.81
C GLU A 37 7.07 -3.81 -4.22
N ALA A 38 7.28 -2.56 -4.65
CA ALA A 38 8.36 -1.73 -4.13
C ALA A 38 8.15 -1.33 -2.66
N LEU A 39 6.92 -1.01 -2.28
CA LEU A 39 6.53 -0.68 -0.91
C LEU A 39 6.75 -1.89 0.01
N LEU A 40 6.28 -3.07 -0.39
CA LEU A 40 6.47 -4.30 0.36
C LEU A 40 7.96 -4.64 0.47
N LYS A 41 8.71 -4.59 -0.63
CA LYS A 41 10.16 -4.82 -0.64
C LYS A 41 10.95 -3.84 0.22
N SER A 42 10.42 -2.64 0.48
CA SER A 42 11.12 -1.62 1.28
C SER A 42 11.20 -1.96 2.77
N GLY A 43 10.23 -2.71 3.30
CA GLY A 43 10.14 -2.97 4.75
C GLY A 43 9.72 -4.40 5.10
N TYR A 44 9.41 -5.28 4.16
CA TYR A 44 9.00 -6.64 4.48
C TYR A 44 10.20 -7.50 4.94
N PRO A 45 10.05 -8.35 5.99
CA PRO A 45 8.88 -8.48 6.87
C PRO A 45 8.90 -7.57 8.12
N ASP A 46 10.05 -7.04 8.52
CA ASP A 46 10.29 -6.49 9.87
C ASP A 46 10.18 -4.95 9.98
N GLY A 47 10.05 -4.26 8.86
CA GLY A 47 10.00 -2.81 8.76
C GLY A 47 11.38 -2.13 8.83
N PRO A 48 11.44 -0.80 8.67
CA PRO A 48 10.33 0.12 8.46
C PRO A 48 9.86 0.15 6.99
N TYR A 49 8.54 0.09 6.77
CA TYR A 49 7.98 0.30 5.45
C TYR A 49 8.19 1.75 5.01
N GLN A 50 8.65 1.95 3.78
CA GLN A 50 8.80 3.29 3.20
C GLN A 50 8.05 3.39 1.89
N LEU A 51 7.55 4.59 1.63
CA LEU A 51 6.89 4.91 0.37
C LEU A 51 7.93 4.94 -0.75
N PRO A 52 7.75 4.15 -1.83
CA PRO A 52 8.67 4.16 -2.94
C PRO A 52 8.58 5.46 -3.72
N ASP A 53 9.62 5.77 -4.51
CA ASP A 53 9.68 6.97 -5.34
C ASP A 53 8.48 7.14 -6.31
N SER A 54 7.91 6.01 -6.76
CA SER A 54 6.70 5.99 -7.59
C SER A 54 5.44 6.53 -6.90
N LEU A 55 5.46 6.68 -5.57
CA LEU A 55 4.40 7.25 -4.75
C LEU A 55 4.93 8.51 -4.06
N ARG A 56 5.13 9.56 -4.86
CA ARG A 56 5.57 10.90 -4.43
C ARG A 56 4.51 11.97 -4.74
N GLY A 57 4.65 13.13 -4.08
CA GLY A 57 3.73 14.26 -4.21
C GLY A 57 2.37 13.98 -3.56
N TRP A 58 1.30 14.41 -4.22
CA TRP A 58 -0.06 14.34 -3.68
C TRP A 58 -0.52 12.92 -3.31
N ARG A 59 -0.07 11.86 -4.00
CA ARG A 59 -0.43 10.47 -3.64
C ARG A 59 0.10 10.09 -2.26
N ARG A 60 1.31 10.55 -1.91
CA ARG A 60 1.91 10.32 -0.60
C ARG A 60 1.15 11.04 0.49
N GLU A 61 0.74 12.27 0.23
CA GLU A 61 -0.04 13.04 1.21
C GLU A 61 -1.46 12.53 1.36
N LEU A 62 -2.07 12.07 0.27
CA LEU A 62 -3.45 11.59 0.25
C LEU A 62 -3.59 10.20 0.89
N MET A 63 -2.73 9.25 0.52
CA MET A 63 -2.84 7.84 0.93
C MET A 63 -1.53 7.22 1.43
N GLY A 64 -0.40 7.90 1.34
CA GLY A 64 0.89 7.35 1.74
C GLY A 64 0.91 6.93 3.22
N GLN A 65 0.34 7.76 4.10
CA GLN A 65 0.23 7.41 5.51
C GLN A 65 -0.71 6.22 5.74
N ALA A 66 -1.85 6.15 5.04
CA ALA A 66 -2.80 5.03 5.15
C ALA A 66 -2.18 3.69 4.70
N LEU A 67 -1.36 3.69 3.66
CA LEU A 67 -0.63 2.50 3.20
C LEU A 67 0.38 2.03 4.25
N LEU A 68 1.14 2.96 4.84
CA LEU A 68 2.10 2.66 5.89
C LEU A 68 1.41 2.16 7.17
N ASP A 69 0.33 2.81 7.58
CA ASP A 69 -0.48 2.45 8.74
C ASP A 69 -1.09 1.04 8.59
N SER A 70 -1.59 0.71 7.41
CA SER A 70 -2.12 -0.64 7.12
C SER A 70 -1.06 -1.73 7.17
N LEU A 71 0.21 -1.40 6.92
CA LEU A 71 1.34 -2.32 7.03
C LEU A 71 1.90 -2.38 8.45
N ALA A 72 1.95 -1.24 9.14
CA ALA A 72 2.41 -1.11 10.51
C ALA A 72 1.42 -1.68 11.54
N THR A 73 0.14 -1.77 11.16
CA THR A 73 -0.88 -2.55 11.84
C THR A 73 -1.00 -3.89 11.12
N PRO A 74 -0.12 -4.88 11.37
CA PRO A 74 -0.44 -6.26 11.04
C PRO A 74 -1.62 -6.62 11.93
N GLY A 75 -2.84 -6.38 11.45
CA GLY A 75 -4.04 -6.64 12.23
C GLY A 75 -4.02 -8.09 12.68
N GLU A 76 -3.84 -8.29 14.00
CA GLU A 76 -4.84 -8.91 14.85
C GLU A 76 -5.84 -9.74 14.01
N GLN A 77 -5.37 -10.90 13.55
CA GLN A 77 -6.25 -11.95 13.04
C GLN A 77 -6.80 -12.63 14.30
N SER A 78 -7.93 -12.15 14.83
CA SER A 78 -8.76 -12.94 15.75
C SER A 78 -9.72 -13.82 14.96
#